data_AF-A0A6D2G636-F1
#
_entry.id   AF-A0A6D2G636-F1
#
_cell.length_a   1.000
_cell.length_b   1.000
_cell.length_c   1.000
_cell.angle_alpha   90.00
_cell.angle_beta   90.00
_cell.angle_gamma   90.00
#
_symmetry.space_group_name_H-M   'P 1'
#
loop_
_entity.id
_entity.type
_entity.pdbx_description
1 polymer ?
#
loop_
_entity_poly.entity_id
_entity_poly.type
_entity_poly.pdbx_seq_one_letter_code
_entity_poly.pdbx_strand_id
1 'polypeptide(L)'
;MIVRPAARAAVNELILAAWQLKNGEKEYIQNSLTQLWLRQWHRLPQIAYLLGCHKLRADLARQGALLGLPDWAQAFLAIHQGTSLSVCDKAPNHRFLLSVGYAQLNALSEFLPESLAQRFPLLFPPFIEEASKQDAVEMSILLLALQYAQKISQFRPRFRLFEGILIKRKTLERYFSIERLEQQAHQRAKRILREAEEEAKTLRMYAYQEGYEQGMIDALQQVAAYLTDNQTMAWKWMEKIQIYARELFSAAVDHPETLLTVLDEWLRDFDKPEGQLFFNTAS
;
A
#
# COMPACT_ATOMS: atom_id res chain seq x y z
N MET A 1 -7.91 15.23 -44.94
CA MET A 1 -8.77 15.80 -43.86
C MET A 1 -9.39 17.10 -44.37
N ILE A 2 -10.70 17.28 -44.30
CA ILE A 2 -11.42 18.40 -44.94
C ILE A 2 -11.02 19.73 -44.30
N VAL A 3 -10.23 20.52 -45.01
CA VAL A 3 -9.60 21.76 -44.50
C VAL A 3 -10.55 22.96 -44.55
N ARG A 4 -11.58 22.91 -45.41
CA ARG A 4 -12.49 24.04 -45.64
C ARG A 4 -13.68 24.02 -44.67
N PRO A 5 -13.99 25.12 -43.98
CA PRO A 5 -15.15 25.22 -43.08
C PRO A 5 -16.47 24.84 -43.74
N ALA A 6 -16.70 25.28 -44.98
CA ALA A 6 -17.90 24.95 -45.75
C ALA A 6 -18.06 23.45 -46.03
N ALA A 7 -16.95 22.75 -46.28
CA ALA A 7 -16.97 21.32 -46.53
C ALA A 7 -17.17 20.51 -45.23
N ARG A 8 -16.74 21.04 -44.07
CA ARG A 8 -17.10 20.45 -42.76
C ARG A 8 -18.57 20.63 -42.43
N ALA A 9 -19.11 21.83 -42.70
CA ALA A 9 -20.54 22.09 -42.53
C ALA A 9 -21.38 21.15 -43.41
N ALA A 10 -21.03 21.02 -44.71
CA ALA A 10 -21.72 20.10 -45.62
C ALA A 10 -21.66 18.63 -45.14
N VAL A 11 -20.52 18.18 -44.62
CA VAL A 11 -20.41 16.83 -44.06
C VAL A 11 -21.24 16.67 -42.78
N ASN A 12 -21.24 17.67 -41.91
CA ASN A 12 -22.09 17.63 -40.71
C ASN A 12 -23.58 17.54 -41.08
N GLU A 13 -24.03 18.32 -42.06
CA GLU A 13 -25.41 18.25 -42.58
C GLU A 13 -25.74 16.88 -43.17
N LEU A 14 -24.80 16.28 -43.93
CA LEU A 14 -24.98 14.92 -44.47
C LEU A 14 -25.08 13.88 -43.34
N ILE A 15 -24.28 13.99 -42.28
CA ILE A 15 -24.34 13.08 -41.13
C ILE A 15 -25.64 13.26 -40.37
N LEU A 16 -26.06 14.51 -40.10
CA LEU A 16 -27.32 14.79 -39.43
C LEU A 16 -28.51 14.22 -40.20
N ALA A 17 -28.52 14.38 -41.52
CA ALA A 17 -29.54 13.82 -42.40
C ALA A 17 -29.51 12.29 -42.46
N ALA A 18 -28.33 11.68 -42.62
CA ALA A 18 -28.17 10.24 -42.74
C ALA A 18 -28.61 9.48 -41.47
N TRP A 19 -28.34 10.06 -40.30
CA TRP A 19 -28.67 9.47 -39.00
C TRP A 19 -29.99 10.01 -38.41
N GLN A 20 -30.74 10.81 -39.16
CA GLN A 20 -31.98 11.47 -38.73
C GLN A 20 -31.87 12.15 -37.35
N LEU A 21 -30.70 12.73 -37.07
CA LEU A 21 -30.41 13.32 -35.77
C LEU A 21 -31.22 14.60 -35.59
N LYS A 22 -32.09 14.63 -34.59
CA LYS A 22 -32.91 15.80 -34.30
C LYS A 22 -32.04 16.99 -33.88
N ASN A 23 -32.33 18.18 -34.40
CA ASN A 23 -31.68 19.42 -33.97
C ASN A 23 -32.43 19.98 -32.76
N GLY A 24 -31.72 20.16 -31.64
CA GLY A 24 -32.28 20.59 -30.36
C GLY A 24 -32.71 22.06 -30.30
N GLU A 25 -32.97 22.73 -31.43
CA GLU A 25 -33.26 24.17 -31.52
C GLU A 25 -34.50 24.61 -30.73
N LYS A 26 -35.36 23.68 -30.33
CA LYS A 26 -36.59 23.94 -29.55
C LYS A 26 -36.65 23.21 -28.20
N GLU A 27 -35.61 22.48 -27.82
CA GLU A 27 -35.62 21.72 -26.56
C GLU A 27 -35.20 22.64 -25.40
N TYR A 28 -36.13 22.92 -24.47
CA TYR A 28 -35.84 23.75 -23.31
C TYR A 28 -35.01 22.94 -22.28
N ILE A 29 -33.74 23.30 -22.11
CA ILE A 29 -32.83 22.61 -21.19
C ILE A 29 -33.03 23.16 -19.76
N GLN A 30 -34.03 22.62 -19.05
CA GLN A 30 -34.28 22.94 -17.62
C GLN A 30 -33.59 21.98 -16.66
N ASN A 31 -33.37 20.74 -17.07
CA ASN A 31 -32.91 19.69 -16.17
C ASN A 31 -31.42 19.86 -15.83
N SER A 32 -31.10 19.88 -14.53
CA SER A 32 -29.75 19.97 -14.00
C SER A 32 -28.86 18.82 -14.47
N LEU A 33 -29.42 17.62 -14.64
CA LEU A 33 -28.71 16.47 -15.22
C LEU A 33 -28.34 16.71 -16.68
N THR A 34 -29.24 17.28 -17.48
CA THR A 34 -28.95 17.60 -18.88
C THR A 34 -27.83 18.63 -19.00
N GLN A 35 -27.82 19.67 -18.15
CA GLN A 35 -26.72 20.64 -18.10
C GLN A 35 -25.40 19.98 -17.68
N LEU A 36 -25.45 19.04 -16.74
CA LEU A 36 -24.28 18.29 -16.28
C LEU A 36 -23.68 17.41 -17.38
N TRP A 37 -24.54 16.71 -18.15
CA TRP A 37 -24.13 15.90 -19.30
C TRP A 37 -23.46 16.76 -20.37
N LEU A 38 -24.06 17.90 -20.71
CA LEU A 38 -23.49 18.84 -21.69
C LEU A 38 -22.11 19.35 -21.24
N ARG A 39 -21.96 19.72 -19.97
CA ARG A 39 -20.67 20.17 -19.42
C ARG A 39 -19.59 19.09 -19.46
N GLN A 40 -19.98 17.82 -19.34
CA GLN A 40 -19.04 16.69 -19.30
C GLN A 40 -19.09 15.82 -20.55
N TRP A 41 -19.66 16.30 -21.66
CA TRP A 41 -19.98 15.51 -22.85
C TRP A 41 -18.79 14.68 -23.35
N HIS A 42 -17.62 15.31 -23.51
CA HIS A 42 -16.40 14.65 -23.96
C HIS A 42 -15.77 13.69 -22.93
N ARG A 43 -16.23 13.72 -21.67
CA ARG A 43 -15.73 12.89 -20.57
C ARG A 43 -16.67 11.74 -20.22
N LEU A 44 -17.87 11.70 -20.79
CA LEU A 44 -18.85 10.63 -20.52
C LEU A 44 -18.27 9.22 -20.75
N PRO A 45 -17.43 8.95 -21.77
CA PRO A 45 -16.81 7.64 -21.90
C PRO A 45 -15.85 7.28 -20.77
N GLN A 46 -15.10 8.26 -20.24
CA GLN A 46 -14.21 8.06 -19.10
C GLN A 46 -14.99 7.83 -17.81
N ILE A 47 -16.07 8.59 -17.62
CA ILE A 47 -16.97 8.44 -16.48
C ILE A 47 -17.63 7.06 -16.53
N ALA A 48 -18.17 6.64 -17.68
CA ALA A 48 -18.71 5.30 -17.88
C ALA A 48 -17.70 4.24 -17.45
N TYR A 49 -16.45 4.34 -17.92
CA TYR A 49 -15.42 3.38 -17.53
C TYR A 49 -15.20 3.31 -16.01
N LEU A 50 -15.15 4.46 -15.32
CA LEU A 50 -15.03 4.51 -13.85
C LEU A 50 -16.22 3.86 -13.14
N LEU A 51 -17.43 4.10 -13.63
CA LEU A 51 -18.65 3.52 -13.08
C LEU A 51 -18.66 2.01 -13.23
N GLY A 52 -18.27 1.49 -14.39
CA GLY A 52 -18.13 0.05 -14.61
C GLY A 52 -17.06 -0.59 -13.72
N CYS A 53 -15.92 0.08 -13.54
CA CYS A 53 -14.88 -0.35 -12.60
C CYS A 53 -15.39 -0.40 -11.15
N HIS A 54 -16.19 0.58 -10.74
CA HIS A 54 -16.77 0.64 -9.40
C HIS A 54 -17.81 -0.46 -9.19
N LYS A 55 -18.74 -0.63 -10.14
CA LYS A 55 -19.77 -1.67 -10.08
C LYS A 55 -19.17 -3.07 -9.99
N LEU A 56 -18.10 -3.34 -10.75
CA LEU A 56 -17.44 -4.65 -10.81
C LEU A 56 -16.19 -4.75 -9.93
N ARG A 57 -16.05 -3.85 -8.94
CA ARG A 57 -14.86 -3.79 -8.07
C ARG A 57 -14.56 -5.11 -7.38
N ALA A 58 -15.59 -5.82 -6.90
CA ALA A 58 -15.40 -7.10 -6.21
C ALA A 58 -14.90 -8.19 -7.15
N ASP A 59 -15.41 -8.26 -8.37
CA ASP A 59 -14.93 -9.17 -9.41
C ASP A 59 -13.47 -8.87 -9.79
N LEU A 60 -13.13 -7.58 -9.90
CA LEU A 60 -11.77 -7.13 -10.17
C LEU A 60 -10.80 -7.45 -9.02
N ALA A 61 -11.26 -7.35 -7.76
CA ALA A 61 -10.45 -7.64 -6.58
C ALA A 61 -10.16 -9.15 -6.45
N ARG A 62 -11.16 -10.01 -6.70
CA ARG A 62 -11.07 -11.46 -6.52
C ARG A 62 -9.98 -12.13 -7.35
N GLN A 63 -9.63 -11.56 -8.50
CA GLN A 63 -8.65 -12.12 -9.45
C GLN A 63 -7.40 -11.24 -9.63
N GLY A 64 -7.19 -10.25 -8.76
CA GLY A 64 -6.05 -9.32 -8.88
C GLY A 64 -6.08 -8.41 -10.11
N ALA A 65 -7.19 -8.41 -10.86
CA ALA A 65 -7.37 -7.63 -12.09
C ALA A 65 -7.35 -6.12 -11.85
N LEU A 66 -7.53 -5.68 -10.59
CA LEU A 66 -7.30 -4.29 -10.18
C LEU A 66 -5.91 -3.78 -10.58
N LEU A 67 -4.87 -4.61 -10.51
CA LEU A 67 -3.49 -4.23 -10.84
C LEU A 67 -3.28 -4.02 -12.34
N GLY A 68 -4.14 -4.59 -13.18
CA GLY A 68 -4.13 -4.41 -14.64
C GLY A 68 -4.88 -3.18 -15.13
N LEU A 69 -5.59 -2.48 -14.23
CA LEU A 69 -6.30 -1.25 -14.59
C LEU A 69 -5.32 -0.08 -14.76
N PRO A 70 -5.68 0.93 -15.57
CA PRO A 70 -4.92 2.18 -15.60
C PRO A 70 -4.83 2.85 -14.22
N ASP A 71 -3.69 3.46 -13.91
CA ASP A 71 -3.41 4.10 -12.60
C ASP A 71 -4.53 5.06 -12.15
N TRP A 72 -5.08 5.84 -13.06
CA TRP A 72 -6.15 6.78 -12.76
C TRP A 72 -7.44 6.08 -12.31
N ALA A 73 -7.75 4.89 -12.85
CA ALA A 73 -8.92 4.10 -12.47
C ALA A 73 -8.66 3.37 -11.14
N GLN A 74 -7.44 2.87 -10.91
CA GLN A 74 -7.06 2.30 -9.62
C GLN A 74 -7.18 3.33 -8.49
N ALA A 75 -6.69 4.55 -8.72
CA ALA A 75 -6.78 5.65 -7.76
C ALA A 75 -8.23 6.07 -7.48
N PHE A 76 -9.12 6.06 -8.47
CA PHE A 76 -10.56 6.26 -8.25
C PHE A 76 -11.14 5.22 -7.29
N LEU A 77 -10.84 3.95 -7.59
CA LEU A 77 -11.29 2.82 -6.80
C LEU A 77 -10.74 2.86 -5.37
N ALA A 78 -9.53 3.38 -5.14
CA ALA A 78 -9.00 3.54 -3.80
C ALA A 78 -9.77 4.57 -2.95
N ILE A 79 -10.39 5.58 -3.58
CA ILE A 79 -11.12 6.66 -2.90
C ILE A 79 -12.46 6.18 -2.35
N HIS A 80 -13.13 5.23 -3.02
CA HIS A 80 -14.48 4.80 -2.65
C HIS A 80 -14.53 3.30 -2.34
N GLN A 81 -14.84 2.96 -1.09
CA GLN A 81 -14.82 1.57 -0.59
C GLN A 81 -16.17 0.84 -0.64
N GLY A 82 -17.18 1.44 -1.28
CA GLY A 82 -18.50 0.81 -1.45
C GLY A 82 -18.40 -0.63 -1.97
N THR A 83 -19.00 -1.55 -1.22
CA THR A 83 -18.92 -2.99 -1.44
C THR A 83 -19.97 -3.43 -2.46
N SER A 84 -19.54 -4.05 -3.55
CA SER A 84 -20.44 -4.85 -4.40
C SER A 84 -20.17 -6.34 -4.16
N LEU A 85 -21.17 -7.18 -4.37
CA LEU A 85 -20.96 -8.63 -4.36
C LEU A 85 -20.33 -9.04 -5.70
N SER A 86 -19.42 -10.00 -5.66
CA SER A 86 -18.85 -10.59 -6.88
C SER A 86 -19.95 -11.38 -7.59
N VAL A 87 -20.22 -11.04 -8.86
CA VAL A 87 -21.26 -11.69 -9.68
C VAL A 87 -20.62 -12.50 -10.81
N CYS A 88 -19.38 -12.20 -11.19
CA CYS A 88 -18.74 -12.79 -12.35
C CYS A 88 -17.73 -13.89 -11.99
N ASP A 89 -17.78 -14.99 -12.74
CA ASP A 89 -16.81 -16.08 -12.60
C ASP A 89 -15.43 -15.74 -13.20
N LYS A 90 -15.37 -14.79 -14.15
CA LYS A 90 -14.16 -14.38 -14.87
C LYS A 90 -13.85 -12.89 -14.66
N ALA A 91 -12.56 -12.55 -14.65
CA ALA A 91 -12.10 -11.18 -14.56
C ALA A 91 -12.70 -10.34 -15.71
N PRO A 92 -13.38 -9.23 -15.40
CA PRO A 92 -13.99 -8.39 -16.41
C PRO A 92 -12.93 -7.68 -17.23
N ASN A 93 -13.05 -7.76 -18.56
CA ASN A 93 -12.14 -7.06 -19.47
C ASN A 93 -12.56 -5.58 -19.65
N HIS A 94 -11.67 -4.74 -20.19
CA HIS A 94 -11.94 -3.31 -20.37
C HIS A 94 -13.20 -2.99 -21.19
N ARG A 95 -13.54 -3.82 -22.18
CA ARG A 95 -14.76 -3.64 -23.00
C ARG A 95 -16.01 -3.85 -22.16
N PHE A 96 -16.02 -4.90 -21.35
CA PHE A 96 -17.11 -5.24 -20.45
C PHE A 96 -17.27 -4.21 -19.33
N LEU A 97 -16.16 -3.71 -18.77
CA LEU A 97 -16.19 -2.59 -17.81
C LEU A 97 -16.86 -1.36 -18.43
N LEU A 98 -16.46 -1.00 -19.66
CA LEU A 98 -17.05 0.16 -20.34
C LEU A 98 -18.53 -0.07 -20.68
N SER A 99 -18.94 -1.26 -21.12
CA SER A 99 -20.33 -1.56 -21.47
C SER A 99 -21.25 -1.51 -20.24
N VAL A 100 -20.80 -2.02 -19.08
CA VAL A 100 -21.56 -1.94 -17.82
C VAL A 100 -21.74 -0.48 -17.41
N GLY A 101 -20.67 0.31 -17.43
CA GLY A 101 -20.74 1.72 -17.08
C GLY A 101 -21.57 2.56 -18.07
N TYR A 102 -21.50 2.23 -19.36
CA TYR A 102 -22.41 2.81 -20.36
C TYR A 102 -23.85 2.50 -20.03
N ALA A 103 -24.19 1.23 -19.75
CA ALA A 103 -25.57 0.83 -19.47
C ALA A 103 -26.13 1.58 -18.24
N GLN A 104 -25.31 1.80 -17.21
CA GLN A 104 -25.68 2.60 -16.03
C GLN A 104 -25.95 4.07 -16.36
N LEU A 105 -25.17 4.68 -17.26
CA LEU A 105 -25.42 6.04 -17.72
C LEU A 105 -26.60 6.13 -18.70
N ASN A 106 -26.78 5.11 -19.53
CA ASN A 106 -27.87 5.03 -20.48
C ASN A 106 -29.22 4.84 -19.77
N ALA A 107 -29.25 4.18 -18.61
CA ALA A 107 -30.44 4.18 -17.77
C ALA A 107 -30.88 5.59 -17.34
N LEU A 108 -29.96 6.57 -17.32
CA LEU A 108 -30.28 7.98 -17.05
C LEU A 108 -30.64 8.77 -18.32
N SER A 109 -30.52 8.16 -19.51
CA SER A 109 -30.85 8.84 -20.77
C SER A 109 -32.34 9.08 -20.95
N GLU A 110 -33.21 8.39 -20.19
CA GLU A 110 -34.66 8.64 -20.16
C GLU A 110 -34.99 10.08 -19.75
N PHE A 111 -34.11 10.72 -18.97
CA PHE A 111 -34.27 12.11 -18.52
C PHE A 111 -33.62 13.14 -19.46
N LEU A 112 -32.99 12.68 -20.55
CA LEU A 112 -32.34 13.55 -21.53
C LEU A 112 -33.31 13.90 -22.66
N PRO A 113 -33.20 15.12 -23.21
CA PRO A 113 -33.85 15.45 -24.46
C PRO A 113 -33.45 14.48 -25.57
N GLU A 114 -34.38 14.22 -26.49
CA GLU A 114 -34.23 13.20 -27.51
C GLU A 114 -33.01 13.46 -28.40
N SER A 115 -32.75 14.74 -28.73
CA SER A 115 -31.58 15.12 -29.52
C SER A 115 -30.25 14.71 -28.87
N LEU A 116 -30.17 14.76 -27.53
CA LEU A 116 -28.97 14.36 -26.78
C LEU A 116 -28.92 12.86 -26.58
N ALA A 117 -30.06 12.22 -26.32
CA ALA A 117 -30.15 10.77 -26.20
C ALA A 117 -29.68 10.07 -27.49
N GLN A 118 -30.03 10.60 -28.67
CA GLN A 118 -29.57 10.07 -29.97
C GLN A 118 -28.05 10.20 -30.18
N ARG A 119 -27.43 11.26 -29.64
CA ARG A 119 -25.99 11.53 -29.81
C ARG A 119 -25.13 10.87 -28.74
N PHE A 120 -25.71 10.48 -27.60
CA PHE A 120 -24.98 9.89 -26.49
C PHE A 120 -24.30 8.57 -26.88
N PRO A 121 -24.97 7.58 -27.53
CA PRO A 121 -24.33 6.35 -27.98
C PRO A 121 -23.17 6.58 -28.97
N LEU A 122 -23.24 7.64 -29.79
CA LEU A 122 -22.20 7.97 -30.77
C LEU A 122 -20.85 8.37 -30.13
N LEU A 123 -20.83 8.67 -28.83
CA LEU A 123 -19.59 8.90 -28.07
C LEU A 123 -18.82 7.62 -27.77
N PHE A 124 -19.46 6.47 -27.96
CA PHE A 124 -18.97 5.19 -27.52
C PHE A 124 -18.61 4.31 -28.73
N PRO A 125 -17.64 3.40 -28.58
CA PRO A 125 -17.39 2.37 -29.57
C PRO A 125 -18.63 1.50 -29.88
N PRO A 126 -18.76 0.96 -31.10
CA PRO A 126 -19.97 0.26 -31.55
C PRO A 126 -20.30 -1.03 -30.78
N PHE A 127 -19.33 -1.65 -30.13
CA PHE A 127 -19.56 -2.88 -29.32
C PHE A 127 -20.48 -2.65 -28.11
N ILE A 128 -20.83 -1.40 -27.81
CA ILE A 128 -21.62 -1.02 -26.64
C ILE A 128 -23.12 -1.23 -26.85
N GLU A 129 -23.56 -1.39 -28.10
CA GLU A 129 -24.95 -1.72 -28.43
C GLU A 129 -25.38 -3.08 -27.85
N GLU A 130 -24.42 -3.98 -27.59
CA GLU A 130 -24.66 -5.30 -26.97
C GLU A 130 -24.76 -5.25 -25.43
N ALA A 131 -24.63 -4.07 -24.82
CA ALA A 131 -24.63 -3.93 -23.37
C ALA A 131 -25.98 -4.34 -22.76
N SER A 132 -25.93 -5.24 -21.77
CA SER A 132 -27.12 -5.62 -20.99
C SER A 132 -27.65 -4.42 -20.19
N LYS A 133 -28.97 -4.31 -20.06
CA LYS A 133 -29.59 -3.28 -19.21
C LYS A 133 -29.09 -3.41 -17.78
N GLN A 134 -28.77 -2.27 -17.17
CA GLN A 134 -28.32 -2.16 -15.79
C GLN A 134 -29.22 -1.17 -15.06
N ASP A 135 -29.26 -1.28 -13.73
CA ASP A 135 -29.90 -0.26 -12.90
C ASP A 135 -29.16 1.07 -13.03
N ALA A 136 -29.93 2.16 -12.91
CA ALA A 136 -29.37 3.51 -12.88
C ALA A 136 -28.31 3.63 -11.78
N VAL A 137 -27.21 4.31 -12.10
CA VAL A 137 -26.14 4.59 -11.12
C VAL A 137 -26.65 5.47 -9.98
N GLU A 138 -26.22 5.18 -8.76
CA GLU A 138 -26.48 6.04 -7.61
C GLU A 138 -25.86 7.43 -7.83
N MET A 139 -26.63 8.49 -7.54
CA MET A 139 -26.22 9.86 -7.81
C MET A 139 -24.95 10.27 -7.06
N SER A 140 -24.70 9.74 -5.86
CA SER A 140 -23.47 9.96 -5.09
C SER A 140 -22.22 9.48 -5.83
N ILE A 141 -22.27 8.27 -6.39
CA ILE A 141 -21.17 7.66 -7.16
C ILE A 141 -20.97 8.42 -8.47
N LEU A 142 -22.06 8.80 -9.14
CA LEU A 142 -21.99 9.60 -10.36
C LEU A 142 -21.32 10.94 -10.12
N LEU A 143 -21.73 11.68 -9.08
CA LEU A 143 -21.13 12.97 -8.72
C LEU A 143 -19.65 12.84 -8.38
N LEU A 144 -19.27 11.78 -7.65
CA LEU A 144 -17.87 11.50 -7.35
C LEU A 144 -17.06 11.20 -8.62
N ALA A 145 -17.58 10.35 -9.51
CA ALA A 145 -16.94 10.02 -10.78
C ALA A 145 -16.78 11.27 -11.66
N LEU A 146 -17.77 12.15 -11.68
CA LEU A 146 -17.72 13.44 -12.37
C LEU A 146 -16.64 14.36 -11.80
N GLN A 147 -16.60 14.54 -10.47
CA GLN A 147 -15.60 15.36 -9.80
C GLN A 147 -14.18 14.81 -10.03
N TYR A 148 -14.04 13.48 -9.96
CA TYR A 148 -12.76 12.82 -10.16
C TYR A 148 -12.31 12.92 -11.63
N ALA A 149 -13.19 12.72 -12.61
CA ALA A 149 -12.88 12.91 -14.02
C ALA A 149 -12.47 14.36 -14.34
N GLN A 150 -13.09 15.35 -13.68
CA GLN A 150 -12.64 16.74 -13.77
C GLN A 150 -11.22 16.94 -13.23
N LYS A 151 -10.89 16.33 -12.09
CA LYS A 151 -9.56 16.38 -11.47
C LYS A 151 -8.50 15.69 -12.33
N ILE A 152 -8.80 14.51 -12.87
CA ILE A 152 -7.91 13.79 -13.78
C ILE A 152 -7.66 14.59 -15.07
N SER A 153 -8.62 15.40 -15.55
CA SER A 153 -8.39 16.19 -16.76
C SER A 153 -7.28 17.24 -16.63
N GLN A 154 -6.90 17.59 -15.39
CA GLN A 154 -5.72 18.40 -15.05
C GLN A 154 -4.41 17.61 -15.24
N PHE A 155 -4.49 16.28 -15.13
CA PHE A 155 -3.46 15.27 -15.33
C PHE A 155 -3.85 14.37 -16.52
N ARG A 156 -3.82 14.91 -17.76
CA ARG A 156 -4.32 14.20 -18.96
C ARG A 156 -3.86 12.73 -19.00
N PRO A 157 -4.75 11.74 -18.79
CA PRO A 157 -4.43 10.37 -19.14
C PRO A 157 -4.44 10.30 -20.67
N ARG A 158 -3.41 9.70 -21.25
CA ARG A 158 -3.28 9.45 -22.69
C ARG A 158 -4.37 8.49 -23.17
N PHE A 159 -5.60 8.97 -23.31
CA PHE A 159 -6.49 8.44 -24.33
C PHE A 159 -6.06 9.08 -25.65
N ARG A 160 -5.24 8.35 -26.41
CA ARG A 160 -5.08 8.62 -27.84
C ARG A 160 -6.43 8.32 -28.48
N LEU A 161 -7.23 9.37 -28.69
CA LEU A 161 -8.23 9.36 -29.75
C LEU A 161 -7.45 9.18 -31.05
N PHE A 162 -7.61 8.01 -31.68
CA PHE A 162 -7.36 7.91 -33.09
C PHE A 162 -8.30 8.89 -33.79
N GLU A 163 -7.73 9.67 -34.71
CA GLU A 163 -8.36 10.61 -35.63
C GLU A 163 -8.73 12.03 -35.11
N GLY A 164 -7.89 13.01 -35.48
CA GLY A 164 -8.44 14.24 -36.07
C GLY A 164 -8.28 15.60 -35.37
N ILE A 165 -7.36 15.82 -34.43
CA ILE A 165 -7.10 17.20 -33.91
C ILE A 165 -5.61 17.57 -34.04
N LEU A 166 -5.35 18.60 -34.86
CA LEU A 166 -4.01 19.12 -35.17
C LEU A 166 -3.52 20.07 -34.07
N ILE A 167 -2.54 19.64 -33.27
CA ILE A 167 -1.81 20.51 -32.33
C ILE A 167 -0.56 21.05 -33.05
N LYS A 168 -0.33 22.38 -33.01
CA LYS A 168 0.82 23.01 -33.66
C LYS A 168 2.14 22.36 -33.20
N ARG A 169 3.03 22.02 -34.14
CA ARG A 169 4.30 21.30 -33.90
C ARG A 169 5.20 21.91 -32.82
N LYS A 170 5.31 23.25 -32.77
CA LYS A 170 6.07 23.97 -31.72
C LYS A 170 5.48 23.80 -30.32
N THR A 171 4.17 23.58 -30.22
CA THR A 171 3.48 23.32 -28.96
C THR A 171 3.72 21.88 -28.50
N LEU A 172 3.69 20.92 -29.44
CA LEU A 172 4.03 19.52 -29.15
C LEU A 172 5.49 19.36 -28.71
N GLU A 173 6.44 20.03 -29.37
CA GLU A 173 7.85 19.97 -28.99
C GLU A 173 8.08 20.49 -27.56
N ARG A 174 7.42 21.59 -27.16
CA ARG A 174 7.46 22.07 -25.75
C ARG A 174 6.86 21.06 -24.78
N TYR A 175 5.72 20.46 -25.11
CA TYR A 175 5.10 19.44 -24.25
C TYR A 175 5.94 18.18 -24.14
N PHE A 176 6.54 17.70 -25.23
CA PHE A 176 7.45 16.54 -25.20
C PHE A 176 8.75 16.85 -24.46
N SER A 177 9.25 18.09 -24.52
CA SER A 177 10.39 18.52 -23.71
C SER A 177 10.06 18.54 -22.21
N ILE A 178 8.87 19.02 -21.83
CA ILE A 178 8.40 19.00 -20.44
C ILE A 178 8.17 17.56 -19.96
N GLU A 179 7.53 16.71 -20.76
CA GLU A 179 7.29 15.30 -20.41
C GLU A 179 8.62 14.52 -20.27
N ARG A 180 9.63 14.81 -21.11
CA ARG A 180 10.97 14.23 -20.94
C ARG A 180 11.66 14.73 -19.68
N LEU A 181 11.52 16.01 -19.34
CA LEU A 181 12.07 16.57 -18.10
C LEU A 181 11.40 15.96 -16.87
N GLU A 182 10.08 15.76 -16.90
CA GLU A 182 9.35 15.07 -15.83
C GLU A 182 9.77 13.61 -15.68
N GLN A 183 9.90 12.88 -16.80
CA GLN A 183 10.38 11.50 -16.78
C GLN A 183 11.82 11.40 -16.26
N GLN A 184 12.69 12.34 -16.65
CA GLN A 184 14.06 12.41 -16.14
C GLN A 184 14.11 12.76 -14.64
N ALA A 185 13.26 13.69 -14.19
CA ALA A 185 13.14 14.03 -12.78
C ALA A 185 12.65 12.84 -11.95
N HIS A 186 11.66 12.10 -12.45
CA HIS A 186 11.14 10.91 -11.78
C HIS A 186 12.16 9.77 -11.72
N GLN A 187 12.90 9.53 -12.81
CA GLN A 187 13.97 8.54 -12.83
C GLN A 187 15.13 8.92 -11.89
N ARG A 188 15.49 10.21 -11.81
CA ARG A 188 16.49 10.71 -10.87
C ARG A 188 16.03 10.58 -9.42
N ALA A 189 14.79 10.96 -9.12
CA ALA A 189 14.22 10.80 -7.79
C ALA A 189 14.20 9.33 -7.35
N LYS A 190 13.83 8.42 -8.26
CA LYS A 190 13.86 6.98 -8.00
C LYS A 190 15.27 6.44 -7.75
N ARG A 191 16.28 6.98 -8.42
CA ARG A 191 17.68 6.61 -8.19
C ARG A 191 18.15 7.10 -6.81
N ILE A 192 17.89 8.36 -6.48
CA ILE A 192 18.23 8.95 -5.17
C ILE A 192 17.59 8.16 -4.02
N LEU A 193 16.32 7.75 -4.18
CA LEU A 193 15.65 6.92 -3.17
C LEU A 193 16.31 5.56 -2.98
N ARG A 194 16.73 4.91 -4.08
CA ARG A 194 17.44 3.62 -3.99
C ARG A 194 18.80 3.77 -3.32
N GLU A 195 19.56 4.79 -3.71
CA GLU A 195 20.87 5.09 -3.11
C GLU A 195 20.70 5.38 -1.61
N ALA A 196 19.73 6.21 -1.22
CA ALA A 196 19.44 6.48 0.19
C ALA A 196 18.98 5.24 0.96
N GLU A 197 18.25 4.31 0.33
CA GLU A 197 17.84 3.05 0.96
C GLU A 197 19.02 2.09 1.15
N GLU A 198 19.94 2.04 0.18
CA GLU A 198 21.18 1.26 0.29
C GLU A 198 22.10 1.83 1.38
N GLU A 199 22.26 3.15 1.44
CA GLU A 199 23.01 3.85 2.51
C GLU A 199 22.38 3.64 3.89
N ALA A 200 21.04 3.68 3.99
CA ALA A 200 20.35 3.42 5.25
C ALA A 200 20.54 1.96 5.71
N LYS A 201 20.62 1.00 4.78
CA LYS A 201 20.90 -0.41 5.09
C LYS A 201 22.32 -0.59 5.59
N THR A 202 23.32 0.04 4.96
CA THR A 202 24.72 -0.05 5.43
C THR A 202 24.86 0.55 6.82
N LEU A 203 24.28 1.74 7.06
CA LEU A 203 24.30 2.38 8.37
C LEU A 203 23.64 1.51 9.45
N ARG A 204 22.50 0.86 9.14
CA ARG A 204 21.84 -0.08 10.06
C ARG A 204 22.67 -1.32 10.35
N MET A 205 23.37 -1.87 9.36
CA MET A 205 24.25 -3.03 9.59
C MET A 205 25.41 -2.68 10.52
N TYR A 206 26.05 -1.52 10.32
CA TYR A 206 27.12 -1.05 11.20
C TYR A 206 26.60 -0.79 12.62
N ALA A 207 25.46 -0.10 12.77
CA ALA A 207 24.85 0.14 14.08
C ALA A 207 24.43 -1.16 14.79
N TYR A 208 24.00 -2.19 14.04
CA TYR A 208 23.67 -3.50 14.59
C TYR A 208 24.92 -4.24 15.09
N GLN A 209 26.02 -4.19 14.34
CA GLN A 209 27.30 -4.78 14.77
C GLN A 209 27.85 -4.08 16.00
N GLU A 210 27.89 -2.74 16.00
CA GLU A 210 28.34 -1.94 17.14
C GLU A 210 27.49 -2.20 18.39
N GLY A 211 26.16 -2.23 18.25
CA GLY A 211 25.26 -2.55 19.35
C GLY A 211 25.41 -3.98 19.89
N TYR A 212 25.70 -4.95 19.01
CA TYR A 212 25.96 -6.33 19.40
C TYR A 212 27.29 -6.48 20.16
N GLU A 213 28.36 -5.85 19.66
CA GLU A 213 29.67 -5.82 20.33
C GLU A 213 29.55 -5.16 21.70
N GLN A 214 28.89 -4.00 21.78
CA GLN A 214 28.67 -3.30 23.04
C GLN A 214 27.84 -4.14 24.02
N GLY A 215 26.75 -4.77 23.55
CA GLY A 215 25.91 -5.64 24.38
C GLY A 215 26.66 -6.87 24.90
N MET A 216 27.55 -7.46 24.09
CA MET A 216 28.42 -8.55 24.53
C MET A 216 29.43 -8.09 25.58
N ILE A 217 30.03 -6.91 25.41
CA ILE A 217 30.95 -6.33 26.40
C ILE A 217 30.21 -6.09 27.73
N ASP A 218 29.02 -5.49 27.69
CA ASP A 218 28.23 -5.22 28.90
C ASP A 218 27.83 -6.52 29.61
N ALA A 219 27.45 -7.56 28.86
CA ALA A 219 27.13 -8.86 29.43
C ALA A 219 28.35 -9.55 30.05
N LEU A 220 29.51 -9.51 29.38
CA LEU A 220 30.76 -10.04 29.92
C LEU A 220 31.20 -9.28 31.18
N GLN A 221 31.01 -7.97 31.21
CA GLN A 221 31.29 -7.15 32.39
C GLN A 221 30.36 -7.51 33.56
N GLN A 222 29.08 -7.79 33.32
CA GLN A 222 28.15 -8.25 34.36
C GLN A 222 28.55 -9.61 34.92
N VAL A 223 28.98 -10.55 34.06
CA VAL A 223 29.49 -11.85 34.51
C VAL A 223 30.77 -11.68 35.34
N ALA A 224 31.70 -10.83 34.90
CA ALA A 224 32.92 -10.53 35.64
C ALA A 224 32.60 -9.91 37.01
N ALA A 225 31.68 -8.94 37.07
CA ALA A 225 31.21 -8.32 38.30
C ALA A 225 30.60 -9.34 39.27
N TYR A 226 29.73 -10.23 38.77
CA TYR A 226 29.14 -11.30 39.55
C TYR A 226 30.19 -12.25 40.16
N LEU A 227 31.21 -12.63 39.38
CA LEU A 227 32.30 -13.48 39.87
C LEU A 227 33.12 -12.79 40.95
N THR A 228 33.44 -11.51 40.78
CA THR A 228 34.14 -10.74 41.83
C THR A 228 33.29 -10.61 43.09
N ASP A 229 31.99 -10.34 42.96
CA ASP A 229 31.08 -10.27 44.10
C ASP A 229 31.03 -11.60 44.86
N ASN A 230 30.94 -12.72 44.13
CA ASN A 230 30.96 -14.05 44.74
C ASN A 230 32.27 -14.31 45.50
N GLN A 231 33.42 -13.93 44.95
CA GLN A 231 34.70 -14.03 45.67
C GLN A 231 34.70 -13.19 46.94
N THR A 232 34.22 -11.93 46.89
CA THR A 232 34.14 -11.08 48.10
C THR A 232 33.23 -11.68 49.17
N MET A 233 32.15 -12.35 48.77
CA MET A 233 31.26 -13.02 49.72
C MET A 233 31.92 -14.25 50.33
N ALA A 234 32.67 -15.03 49.56
CA ALA A 234 33.45 -16.15 50.09
C ALA A 234 34.47 -15.68 51.15
N TRP A 235 35.16 -14.57 50.90
CA TRP A 235 36.07 -13.95 51.89
C TRP A 235 35.34 -13.54 53.17
N LYS A 236 34.19 -12.86 53.06
CA LYS A 236 33.38 -12.47 54.23
C LYS A 236 32.86 -13.68 55.02
N TRP A 237 32.48 -14.75 54.32
CA TRP A 237 32.03 -15.98 54.98
C TRP A 237 33.17 -16.69 55.69
N MET A 238 34.35 -16.75 55.08
CA MET A 238 35.55 -17.28 55.71
C MET A 238 35.93 -16.50 56.97
N GLU A 239 35.90 -15.17 56.92
CA GLU A 239 36.16 -14.31 58.08
C GLU A 239 35.16 -14.59 59.22
N LYS A 240 33.87 -14.72 58.90
CA LYS A 240 32.85 -15.12 59.90
C LYS A 240 33.11 -16.50 60.48
N ILE A 241 33.45 -17.49 59.64
CA ILE A 241 33.79 -18.85 60.10
C ILE A 241 34.99 -18.81 61.05
N GLN A 242 36.02 -18.01 60.75
CA GLN A 242 37.18 -17.85 61.63
C GLN A 242 36.81 -17.23 62.97
N ILE A 243 35.95 -16.21 62.99
CA ILE A 243 35.46 -15.59 64.23
C ILE A 243 34.67 -16.61 65.04
N TYR A 244 33.70 -17.31 64.44
CA TYR A 244 32.91 -18.33 65.13
C TYR A 244 33.76 -19.49 65.63
N ALA A 245 34.73 -19.96 64.83
CA ALA A 245 35.67 -20.99 65.25
C ALA A 245 36.47 -20.51 66.46
N ARG A 246 36.96 -19.26 66.46
CA ARG A 246 37.73 -18.70 67.57
C ARG A 246 36.90 -18.51 68.84
N GLU A 247 35.65 -18.08 68.73
CA GLU A 247 34.72 -18.00 69.87
C GLU A 247 34.42 -19.40 70.43
N LEU A 248 34.13 -20.37 69.56
CA LEU A 248 33.82 -21.74 69.94
C LEU A 248 35.03 -22.44 70.56
N PHE A 249 36.22 -22.27 69.99
CA PHE A 249 37.47 -22.76 70.59
C PHE A 249 37.81 -22.06 71.90
N SER A 250 37.58 -20.74 72.01
CA SER A 250 37.80 -20.01 73.27
C SER A 250 36.86 -20.51 74.38
N ALA A 251 35.60 -20.80 74.07
CA ALA A 251 34.65 -21.39 75.02
C ALA A 251 35.00 -22.84 75.36
N ALA A 252 35.58 -23.59 74.42
CA ALA A 252 36.04 -24.96 74.65
C ALA A 252 37.34 -25.05 75.47
N VAL A 253 38.20 -24.01 75.46
CA VAL A 253 39.39 -23.93 76.31
C VAL A 253 39.04 -23.89 77.81
N ASP A 254 37.84 -23.44 78.17
CA ASP A 254 37.32 -23.49 79.54
C ASP A 254 36.90 -24.92 79.98
N HIS A 255 36.87 -25.87 79.05
CA HIS A 255 36.52 -27.29 79.26
C HIS A 255 37.53 -28.23 78.55
N PRO A 256 38.70 -28.50 79.18
CA PRO A 256 39.84 -29.17 78.52
C PRO A 256 39.55 -30.58 78.00
N GLU A 257 38.60 -31.30 78.61
CA GLU A 257 38.21 -32.65 78.19
C GLU A 257 37.48 -32.66 76.83
N THR A 258 36.73 -31.61 76.52
CA THR A 258 35.95 -31.49 75.28
C THR A 258 36.85 -31.22 74.07
N LEU A 259 37.94 -30.48 74.26
CA LEU A 259 38.95 -30.25 73.22
C LEU A 259 39.69 -31.54 72.84
N LEU A 260 40.05 -32.36 73.82
CA LEU A 260 40.74 -33.63 73.56
C LEU A 260 39.84 -34.60 72.78
N THR A 261 38.53 -34.62 73.06
CA THR A 261 37.58 -35.51 72.39
C THR A 261 37.38 -35.13 70.92
N VAL A 262 37.25 -33.83 70.63
CA VAL A 262 37.12 -33.31 69.26
C VAL A 262 38.43 -33.46 68.48
N LEU A 263 39.58 -33.28 69.13
CA LEU A 263 40.89 -33.49 68.49
C LEU A 263 41.12 -34.97 68.13
N ASP A 264 40.76 -35.89 69.02
CA ASP A 264 40.83 -37.34 68.78
C ASP A 264 39.87 -37.79 67.66
N GLU A 265 38.70 -37.17 67.55
CA GLU A 265 37.74 -37.41 66.47
C GLU A 265 38.24 -36.84 65.12
N TRP A 266 38.85 -35.66 65.12
CA TRP A 266 39.40 -35.03 63.92
C TRP A 266 40.68 -35.73 63.43
N LEU A 267 41.56 -36.18 64.33
CA LEU A 267 42.73 -37.00 64.01
C LEU A 267 42.33 -38.36 63.42
N ARG A 268 41.22 -38.95 63.89
CA ARG A 268 40.65 -40.17 63.30
C ARG A 268 40.15 -39.99 61.86
N ASP A 269 39.69 -38.80 61.50
CA ASP A 269 39.24 -38.51 60.14
C ASP A 269 40.39 -38.20 59.17
N PHE A 270 41.54 -37.71 59.66
CA PHE A 270 42.76 -37.57 58.85
C PHE A 270 43.46 -38.91 58.55
N ASP A 271 43.26 -39.92 59.39
CA ASP A 271 43.86 -41.25 59.22
C ASP A 271 43.12 -42.13 58.19
N LYS A 272 42.03 -41.61 57.59
CA LYS A 272 41.35 -42.26 56.46
C LYS A 272 42.07 -41.89 55.16
N PRO A 273 42.59 -42.85 54.39
CA PRO A 273 43.32 -42.55 53.17
C PRO A 273 42.43 -41.76 52.19
N GLU A 274 42.89 -40.55 51.86
CA GLU A 274 42.27 -39.62 50.90
C GLU A 274 42.12 -40.30 49.53
N GLY A 275 40.94 -40.86 49.28
CA GLY A 275 40.74 -41.60 48.04
C GLY A 275 39.28 -41.92 47.74
N GLN A 276 38.32 -41.06 48.10
CA GLN A 276 36.93 -41.27 47.66
C GLN A 276 35.96 -40.10 47.81
N LEU A 277 36.35 -38.82 47.66
CA LEU A 277 35.36 -37.72 47.73
C LEU A 277 35.53 -36.60 46.71
N PHE A 278 36.05 -36.89 45.53
CA PHE A 278 35.86 -36.02 44.36
C PHE A 278 35.38 -36.87 43.21
N PHE A 279 34.05 -36.98 43.06
CA PHE A 279 33.30 -37.10 41.79
C PHE A 279 31.86 -37.47 42.14
N ASN A 280 31.04 -36.47 42.49
CA ASN A 280 29.61 -36.59 42.21
C ASN A 280 28.96 -35.21 42.03
N THR A 281 29.26 -34.58 40.89
CA THR A 281 28.38 -33.60 40.24
C THR A 281 28.45 -33.81 38.74
N ALA A 282 27.72 -34.80 38.24
CA ALA A 282 27.34 -34.91 36.83
C ALA A 282 26.10 -35.81 36.68
N SER A 283 24.90 -35.22 36.73
CA SER A 283 23.74 -35.45 35.84
C SER A 283 22.56 -34.62 36.32
#